data_AF-A0A7W2EPG4-F1
#
_entry.id   AF-A0A7W2EPG4-F1
#
_cell.length_a   1.000
_cell.length_b   1.000
_cell.length_c   1.000
_cell.angle_alpha   90.00
_cell.angle_beta   90.00
_cell.angle_gamma   90.00
#
_symmetry.space_group_name_H-M   'P 1'
#
loop_
_entity.id
_entity.type
_entity.pdbx_description
1 polymer ?
#
loop_
_entity_poly.entity_id
_entity_poly.type
_entity_poly.pdbx_seq_one_letter_code
_entity_poly.pdbx_strand_id
1 'polypeptide(L)'
;MPLTIKSLIAHCVNQTIRSYYPQQYSSLCHVYAVVGSNLISIVLDRVYRPVAGLAAVDCGGGQLMRMVDNAAFANPAGGAYHCWIESADGLGEPDVVDLTFRHNHTYAEKNGYTWHKDTPPDYLWGPRSQIVVRAGLDALPSSFPDGTVWLQETEEGWQWMTRQLAEHQNAFVALTAEALKLLQASLPPDSRLLPQPRTEQPGVTTGSAPASVPVPVC
;
A
#
# COMPACT_ATOMS: atom_id res chain seq x y z
N MET A 1 -2.60 -7.26 23.89
CA MET A 1 -2.71 -8.34 22.89
C MET A 1 -1.50 -8.25 21.97
N PRO A 2 -0.86 -9.37 21.59
CA PRO A 2 0.23 -9.34 20.61
C PRO A 2 -0.31 -8.79 19.27
N LEU A 3 0.42 -7.85 18.67
CA LEU A 3 0.06 -7.32 17.36
C LEU A 3 0.23 -8.42 16.31
N THR A 4 -0.78 -8.63 15.46
CA THR A 4 -0.64 -9.53 14.32
C THR A 4 0.37 -8.95 13.31
N ILE A 5 0.96 -9.79 12.46
CA ILE A 5 1.87 -9.30 11.41
C ILE A 5 1.18 -8.28 10.48
N LYS A 6 -0.12 -8.46 10.20
CA LYS A 6 -0.93 -7.51 9.43
C LYS A 6 -0.98 -6.15 10.12
N SER A 7 -1.24 -6.13 11.43
CA SER A 7 -1.27 -4.89 12.22
C SER A 7 0.11 -4.22 12.30
N LEU A 8 1.18 -4.99 12.42
CA LEU A 8 2.55 -4.45 12.40
C LEU A 8 2.89 -3.81 11.05
N ILE A 9 2.60 -4.49 9.94
CA ILE A 9 2.79 -3.94 8.59
C ILE A 9 2.03 -2.63 8.44
N ALA A 10 0.73 -2.62 8.75
CA ALA A 10 -0.10 -1.44 8.63
C ALA A 10 0.42 -0.28 9.51
N HIS A 11 0.90 -0.58 10.72
CA HIS A 11 1.51 0.40 11.60
C HIS A 11 2.80 0.98 11.02
N CYS A 12 3.76 0.13 10.60
CA CYS A 12 5.06 0.55 10.10
C CYS A 12 4.92 1.41 8.83
N VAL A 13 4.08 0.99 7.87
CA VAL A 13 3.81 1.78 6.65
C VAL A 13 3.25 3.16 7.01
N ASN A 14 2.25 3.21 7.90
CA ASN A 14 1.68 4.47 8.33
C ASN A 14 2.70 5.37 9.06
N GLN A 15 3.54 4.82 9.94
CA GLN A 15 4.58 5.60 10.63
C GLN A 15 5.60 6.17 9.65
N THR A 16 6.09 5.37 8.70
CA THR A 16 7.01 5.83 7.65
C THR A 16 6.37 6.94 6.82
N ILE A 17 5.14 6.79 6.36
CA ILE A 17 4.51 7.81 5.51
C ILE A 17 4.24 9.08 6.31
N ARG A 18 3.82 8.98 7.58
CA ARG A 18 3.59 10.16 8.43
C ARG A 18 4.87 10.92 8.77
N SER A 19 6.03 10.25 8.89
CA SER A 19 7.29 10.93 9.17
C SER A 19 7.79 11.75 7.98
N TYR A 20 7.59 11.26 6.75
CA TYR A 20 7.97 11.95 5.52
C TYR A 20 6.93 12.98 5.05
N TYR A 21 5.63 12.71 5.27
CA TYR A 21 4.52 13.53 4.77
C TYR A 21 3.53 13.93 5.88
N PRO A 22 3.97 14.63 6.94
CA PRO A 22 3.17 14.86 8.15
C PRO A 22 1.87 15.63 7.92
N GLN A 23 1.78 16.43 6.85
CA GLN A 23 0.60 17.24 6.53
C GLN A 23 -0.34 16.62 5.49
N GLN A 24 0.15 15.63 4.73
CA GLN A 24 -0.56 15.09 3.56
C GLN A 24 -0.84 13.58 3.67
N TYR A 25 -0.35 12.91 4.72
CA TYR A 25 -0.44 11.46 4.85
C TYR A 25 -1.86 10.88 4.66
N SER A 26 -2.92 11.62 4.99
CA SER A 26 -4.30 11.16 4.84
C SER A 26 -4.81 11.15 3.39
N SER A 27 -4.09 11.75 2.44
CA SER A 27 -4.46 11.85 1.02
C SER A 27 -3.46 11.17 0.07
N LEU A 28 -2.54 10.35 0.61
CA LEU A 28 -1.48 9.68 -0.15
C LEU A 28 -1.76 8.19 -0.39
N CYS A 29 -3.01 7.82 -0.71
CA CYS A 29 -3.42 6.41 -0.88
C CYS A 29 -2.49 5.61 -1.81
N HIS A 30 -1.99 6.21 -2.89
CA HIS A 30 -1.03 5.58 -3.79
C HIS A 30 0.31 5.23 -3.12
N VAL A 31 0.85 6.10 -2.26
CA VAL A 31 2.11 5.82 -1.54
C VAL A 31 1.90 4.66 -0.57
N TYR A 32 0.77 4.63 0.14
CA TYR A 32 0.42 3.51 1.01
C TYR A 32 0.26 2.21 0.23
N ALA A 33 -0.40 2.26 -0.94
CA ALA A 33 -0.59 1.09 -1.78
C ALA A 33 0.75 0.53 -2.27
N VAL A 34 1.63 1.38 -2.80
CA VAL A 34 2.94 0.94 -3.34
C VAL A 34 3.87 0.45 -2.23
N VAL A 35 4.07 1.25 -1.18
CA VAL A 35 4.98 0.87 -0.07
C VAL A 35 4.43 -0.35 0.65
N GLY A 36 3.11 -0.39 0.87
CA GLY A 36 2.42 -1.52 1.47
C GLY A 36 2.54 -2.79 0.63
N SER A 37 2.29 -2.74 -0.67
CA SER A 37 2.36 -3.93 -1.54
C SER A 37 3.77 -4.53 -1.54
N ASN A 38 4.80 -3.68 -1.60
CA ASN A 38 6.19 -4.12 -1.55
C ASN A 38 6.51 -4.78 -0.21
N LEU A 39 6.16 -4.14 0.91
CA LEU A 39 6.44 -4.67 2.24
C LEU A 39 5.68 -5.99 2.50
N ILE A 40 4.39 -6.05 2.13
CA ILE A 40 3.59 -7.28 2.24
C ILE A 40 4.23 -8.39 1.42
N SER A 41 4.66 -8.09 0.19
CA SER A 41 5.28 -9.09 -0.69
C SER A 41 6.58 -9.65 -0.09
N ILE A 42 7.42 -8.79 0.49
CA ILE A 42 8.64 -9.19 1.19
C ILE A 42 8.34 -10.09 2.40
N VAL A 43 7.36 -9.69 3.23
CA VAL A 43 7.08 -10.36 4.51
C VAL A 43 6.36 -11.70 4.32
N LEU A 44 5.45 -11.77 3.35
CA LEU A 44 4.62 -12.96 3.12
C LEU A 44 5.16 -13.88 2.04
N ASP A 45 6.22 -13.48 1.33
CA ASP A 45 6.77 -14.21 0.17
C ASP A 45 5.68 -14.52 -0.88
N ARG A 46 4.84 -13.52 -1.16
CA ARG A 46 3.71 -13.59 -2.10
C ARG A 46 3.68 -12.35 -2.97
N VAL A 47 3.04 -12.43 -4.13
CA VAL A 47 2.94 -11.28 -5.04
C VAL A 47 1.73 -10.43 -4.65
N TYR A 48 1.98 -9.21 -4.18
CA TYR A 48 0.96 -8.17 -4.02
C TYR A 48 1.29 -6.97 -4.91
N ARG A 49 0.26 -6.38 -5.51
CA ARG A 49 0.39 -5.21 -6.40
C ARG A 49 -0.41 -4.02 -5.87
N PRO A 50 0.05 -2.79 -6.11
CA PRO A 50 -0.78 -1.61 -5.91
C PRO A 50 -1.82 -1.53 -7.04
N VAL A 51 -3.02 -1.07 -6.70
CA VAL A 51 -4.16 -0.93 -7.60
C VAL A 51 -4.73 0.47 -7.44
N ALA A 52 -5.17 1.06 -8.53
CA ALA A 52 -5.85 2.35 -8.52
C ALA A 52 -7.13 2.29 -9.35
N GLY A 53 -8.16 2.98 -8.87
CA GLY A 53 -9.44 3.03 -9.56
C GLY A 53 -10.47 3.82 -8.77
N LEU A 54 -11.72 3.43 -8.93
CA LEU A 54 -12.85 4.06 -8.30
C LEU A 54 -13.18 3.36 -6.99
N ALA A 55 -13.71 4.12 -6.04
CA ALA A 55 -14.13 3.62 -4.76
C ALA A 55 -15.38 4.32 -4.22
N ALA A 56 -16.10 3.62 -3.35
CA ALA A 56 -17.09 4.22 -2.48
C ALA A 56 -16.91 3.67 -1.06
N VAL A 57 -17.08 4.56 -0.08
CA VAL A 57 -17.00 4.24 1.34
C VAL A 57 -18.28 4.72 2.01
N ASP A 58 -18.88 3.85 2.81
CA ASP A 58 -20.05 4.19 3.60
C ASP A 58 -19.62 5.01 4.83
N CYS A 59 -20.12 6.24 4.92
CA CYS A 59 -19.91 7.14 6.05
C CYS A 59 -20.99 6.96 7.14
N GLY A 60 -21.98 6.09 6.94
CA GLY A 60 -23.14 5.93 7.81
C GLY A 60 -24.22 6.98 7.53
N GLY A 61 -25.36 6.87 8.20
CA GLY A 61 -26.47 7.83 8.03
C GLY A 61 -27.07 7.87 6.61
N GLY A 62 -26.83 6.83 5.80
CA GLY A 62 -27.23 6.78 4.39
C GLY A 62 -26.33 7.60 3.45
N GLN A 63 -25.17 8.07 3.93
CA GLN A 63 -24.23 8.85 3.15
C GLN A 63 -23.06 8.00 2.64
N LEU A 64 -22.85 8.00 1.33
CA LEU A 64 -21.68 7.39 0.69
C LEU A 64 -20.70 8.47 0.21
N MET A 65 -19.45 8.36 0.64
CA MET A 65 -18.35 9.09 0.03
C MET A 65 -17.93 8.38 -1.26
N ARG A 66 -18.15 9.02 -2.41
CA ARG A 66 -17.89 8.46 -3.73
C ARG A 66 -16.64 9.10 -4.35
N MET A 67 -15.68 8.25 -4.68
CA MET A 67 -14.45 8.57 -5.42
C MET A 67 -14.54 7.89 -6.79
N VAL A 68 -15.36 8.46 -7.69
CA VAL A 68 -15.82 7.79 -8.92
C VAL A 68 -15.59 8.61 -10.19
N ASP A 69 -14.64 9.54 -10.16
CA ASP A 69 -14.31 10.39 -11.32
C ASP A 69 -12.99 9.95 -11.95
N ASN A 70 -13.05 9.31 -13.11
CA ASN A 70 -11.85 8.90 -13.85
C ASN A 70 -10.98 10.09 -14.31
N ALA A 71 -11.58 11.27 -14.54
CA ALA A 71 -10.81 12.45 -14.93
C ALA A 71 -9.87 12.91 -13.79
N ALA A 72 -10.14 12.50 -12.56
CA ALA A 72 -9.30 12.81 -11.41
C ALA A 72 -7.86 12.25 -11.53
N PHE A 73 -7.64 11.19 -12.31
CA PHE A 73 -6.28 10.67 -12.55
C PHE A 73 -5.40 11.62 -13.37
N ALA A 74 -5.99 12.55 -14.12
CA ALA A 74 -5.26 13.59 -14.83
C ALA A 74 -4.95 14.81 -13.95
N ASN A 75 -5.53 14.90 -12.74
CA ASN A 75 -5.33 16.04 -11.86
C ASN A 75 -4.07 15.86 -10.99
N PRO A 76 -3.02 16.70 -11.16
CA PRO A 76 -1.81 16.60 -10.36
C PRO A 76 -2.00 16.95 -8.88
N ALA A 77 -3.08 17.66 -8.53
CA ALA A 77 -3.44 17.93 -7.14
C ALA A 77 -4.12 16.73 -6.44
N GLY A 78 -4.34 15.62 -7.16
CA GLY A 78 -5.15 14.49 -6.73
C GLY A 78 -6.63 14.67 -7.07
N GLY A 79 -7.47 13.72 -6.68
CA GLY A 79 -8.90 13.85 -6.88
C GLY A 79 -9.70 12.64 -6.42
N ALA A 80 -10.91 12.51 -6.95
CA ALA A 80 -11.90 11.52 -6.55
C ALA A 80 -11.62 10.13 -7.13
N TYR A 81 -10.47 9.54 -6.75
CA TYR A 81 -10.08 8.16 -6.97
C TYR A 81 -9.50 7.55 -5.69
N HIS A 82 -9.30 6.24 -5.66
CA HIS A 82 -8.66 5.54 -4.54
C HIS A 82 -7.60 4.55 -5.00
N CYS A 83 -6.64 4.25 -4.11
CA CYS A 83 -5.64 3.22 -4.33
C CYS A 83 -5.68 2.20 -3.19
N TRP A 84 -5.58 0.93 -3.52
CA TRP A 84 -5.54 -0.20 -2.60
C TRP A 84 -4.51 -1.22 -3.07
N ILE A 85 -4.43 -2.37 -2.41
CA ILE A 85 -3.50 -3.44 -2.73
C ILE A 85 -4.29 -4.72 -2.98
N GLU A 86 -3.85 -5.50 -3.96
CA GLU A 86 -4.41 -6.83 -4.23
C GLU A 86 -3.31 -7.88 -4.30
N SER A 87 -3.58 -9.10 -3.82
CA SER A 87 -2.73 -10.25 -4.16
C SER A 87 -2.88 -10.58 -5.65
N ALA A 88 -1.76 -10.81 -6.33
CA ALA A 88 -1.68 -11.02 -7.78
C ALA A 88 -0.93 -12.32 -8.15
N ASP A 89 -0.78 -13.24 -7.20
CA ASP A 89 -0.14 -14.54 -7.41
C ASP A 89 -1.05 -15.60 -8.05
N GLY A 90 -2.35 -15.29 -8.23
CA GLY A 90 -3.33 -16.21 -8.80
C GLY A 90 -3.72 -17.37 -7.88
N LEU A 91 -3.33 -17.33 -6.61
CA LEU A 91 -3.60 -18.38 -5.63
C LEU A 91 -4.97 -18.16 -4.96
N GLY A 92 -6.04 -18.51 -5.69
CA GLY A 92 -7.41 -18.47 -5.18
C GLY A 92 -8.07 -17.09 -5.29
N GLU A 93 -8.96 -16.79 -4.33
CA GLU A 93 -9.60 -15.47 -4.28
C GLU A 93 -8.57 -14.40 -3.89
N PRO A 94 -8.51 -13.26 -4.61
CA PRO A 94 -7.60 -12.19 -4.25
C PRO A 94 -7.86 -11.64 -2.85
N ASP A 95 -6.80 -11.46 -2.08
CA ASP A 95 -6.84 -10.60 -0.91
C ASP A 95 -6.90 -9.14 -1.36
N VAL A 96 -7.71 -8.34 -0.68
CA VAL A 96 -7.75 -6.88 -0.79
C VAL A 96 -7.19 -6.30 0.49
N VAL A 97 -6.28 -5.32 0.36
CA VAL A 97 -5.71 -4.58 1.50
C VAL A 97 -5.85 -3.08 1.27
N ASP A 98 -6.40 -2.39 2.26
CA ASP A 98 -6.45 -0.92 2.32
C ASP A 98 -5.80 -0.44 3.61
N LEU A 99 -4.55 0.01 3.50
CA LEU A 99 -3.77 0.54 4.64
C LEU A 99 -4.13 1.99 4.98
N THR A 100 -4.90 2.66 4.12
CA THR A 100 -5.41 4.01 4.32
C THR A 100 -6.80 4.07 4.92
N PHE A 101 -7.47 2.93 5.13
CA PHE A 101 -8.84 2.89 5.64
C PHE A 101 -9.03 3.68 6.94
N ARG A 102 -8.01 3.67 7.81
CA ARG A 102 -7.94 4.46 9.05
C ARG A 102 -8.17 5.97 8.85
N HIS A 103 -7.86 6.48 7.67
CA HIS A 103 -7.94 7.90 7.34
C HIS A 103 -9.28 8.29 6.72
N ASN A 104 -10.18 7.34 6.46
CA ASN A 104 -11.45 7.62 5.80
C ASN A 104 -12.33 8.58 6.57
N HIS A 105 -12.31 8.52 7.91
CA HIS A 105 -12.99 9.51 8.75
C HIS A 105 -12.48 10.93 8.46
N THR A 106 -11.17 11.14 8.65
CA THR A 106 -10.51 12.44 8.39
C THR A 106 -10.70 12.92 6.95
N TYR A 107 -10.61 12.01 5.98
CA TYR A 107 -10.76 12.34 4.57
C TYR A 107 -12.21 12.73 4.25
N ALA A 108 -13.21 12.02 4.80
CA ALA A 108 -14.62 12.35 4.65
C ALA A 108 -14.93 13.75 5.18
N GLU A 109 -14.53 14.06 6.42
CA GLU A 109 -14.78 15.37 7.03
C GLU A 109 -14.13 16.52 6.24
N LYS A 110 -12.87 16.34 5.81
CA LYS A 110 -12.16 17.33 4.99
C LYS A 110 -12.82 17.61 3.64
N ASN A 111 -13.60 16.66 3.13
CA ASN A 111 -14.30 16.79 1.85
C ASN A 111 -15.81 17.07 2.03
N GLY A 112 -16.23 17.50 3.23
CA GLY A 112 -17.60 17.95 3.48
C GLY A 112 -18.62 16.84 3.72
N TYR A 113 -18.17 15.60 3.95
CA TYR A 113 -19.03 14.49 4.35
C TYR A 113 -19.11 14.43 5.88
N THR A 114 -20.26 13.99 6.41
CA THR A 114 -20.39 13.73 7.85
C THR A 114 -20.14 12.24 8.10
N TRP A 115 -19.34 11.92 9.12
CA TRP A 115 -19.06 10.55 9.51
C TRP A 115 -19.95 10.14 10.69
N HIS A 116 -20.81 9.17 10.44
CA HIS A 116 -21.80 8.65 11.40
C HIS A 116 -21.45 7.24 11.90
N LYS A 117 -20.41 6.60 11.38
CA LYS A 117 -19.96 5.28 11.83
C LYS A 117 -18.98 5.40 12.99
N ASP A 118 -18.68 4.27 13.61
CA ASP A 118 -17.56 4.16 14.55
C ASP A 118 -16.22 4.53 13.87
N THR A 119 -15.19 4.73 14.69
CA THR A 119 -13.84 4.99 14.19
C THR A 119 -13.41 3.86 13.24
N PRO A 120 -12.95 4.18 12.01
CA PRO A 120 -12.48 3.17 11.08
C PRO A 120 -11.36 2.31 11.68
N PRO A 121 -11.31 0.99 11.40
CA PRO A 121 -10.15 0.18 11.72
C PRO A 121 -8.88 0.72 11.06
N ASP A 122 -7.74 0.35 11.63
CA ASP A 122 -6.42 0.76 11.15
C ASP A 122 -6.14 0.37 9.68
N TYR A 123 -6.81 -0.67 9.18
CA TYR A 123 -6.70 -1.17 7.82
C TYR A 123 -7.87 -2.13 7.51
N LEU A 124 -8.10 -2.40 6.23
CA LEU A 124 -8.85 -3.58 5.77
C LEU A 124 -7.87 -4.59 5.19
N TRP A 125 -8.02 -5.89 5.49
CA TRP A 125 -7.19 -6.95 4.90
C TRP A 125 -7.84 -8.33 4.97
N GLY A 126 -8.27 -8.84 3.82
CA GLY A 126 -8.85 -10.17 3.71
C GLY A 126 -9.32 -10.49 2.29
N PRO A 127 -10.03 -11.61 2.11
CA PRO A 127 -10.55 -12.03 0.81
C PRO A 127 -11.49 -10.98 0.21
N ARG A 128 -11.43 -10.78 -1.11
CA ARG A 128 -12.26 -9.81 -1.83
C ARG A 128 -13.75 -9.94 -1.49
N SER A 129 -14.28 -11.16 -1.41
CA SER A 129 -15.68 -11.43 -1.06
C SER A 129 -16.12 -10.90 0.30
N GLN A 130 -15.19 -10.70 1.23
CA GLN A 130 -15.47 -10.18 2.58
C GLN A 130 -15.32 -8.66 2.67
N ILE A 131 -14.57 -8.05 1.75
CA ILE A 131 -14.25 -6.61 1.79
C ILE A 131 -15.03 -5.83 0.73
N VAL A 132 -15.21 -6.38 -0.47
CA VAL A 132 -15.71 -5.62 -1.62
C VAL A 132 -17.18 -5.90 -1.86
N VAL A 133 -18.00 -4.85 -1.76
CA VAL A 133 -19.40 -4.86 -2.14
C VAL A 133 -19.53 -5.15 -3.64
N ARG A 134 -20.26 -6.22 -3.98
CA ARG A 134 -20.50 -6.62 -5.38
C ARG A 134 -21.73 -5.91 -5.93
N ALA A 135 -21.52 -4.78 -6.59
CA ALA A 135 -22.56 -4.02 -7.29
C ALA A 135 -21.94 -3.20 -8.44
N GLY A 136 -22.75 -2.87 -9.44
CA GLY A 136 -22.40 -1.83 -10.42
C GLY A 136 -22.54 -0.44 -9.82
N LEU A 137 -21.83 0.55 -10.36
CA LEU A 137 -21.81 1.93 -9.85
C LEU A 137 -23.22 2.55 -9.71
N ASP A 138 -24.08 2.32 -10.70
CA ASP A 138 -25.45 2.85 -10.72
C ASP A 138 -26.41 2.09 -9.78
N ALA A 139 -25.96 0.94 -9.26
CA ALA A 139 -26.73 0.06 -8.39
C ALA A 139 -26.09 -0.09 -6.99
N LEU A 140 -25.25 0.87 -6.58
CA LEU A 140 -24.68 0.86 -5.24
C LEU A 140 -25.78 0.99 -4.18
N PRO A 141 -25.83 0.10 -3.17
CA PRO A 141 -26.78 0.22 -2.07
C PRO A 141 -26.49 1.49 -1.27
N SER A 142 -27.50 2.03 -0.58
CA SER A 142 -27.36 3.28 0.21
C SER A 142 -26.50 3.14 1.47
N SER A 143 -26.13 1.92 1.86
CA SER A 143 -25.31 1.61 3.03
C SER A 143 -24.55 0.32 2.79
N PHE A 144 -23.35 0.19 3.37
CA PHE A 144 -22.51 -1.00 3.25
C PHE A 144 -22.38 -1.70 4.61
N PRO A 145 -22.24 -3.04 4.63
CA PRO A 145 -21.84 -3.75 5.85
C PRO A 145 -20.54 -3.18 6.44
N ASP A 146 -20.38 -3.27 7.76
CA ASP A 146 -19.17 -2.79 8.41
C ASP A 146 -17.92 -3.51 7.91
N GLY A 147 -16.84 -2.75 7.74
CA GLY A 147 -15.58 -3.27 7.19
C GLY A 147 -15.60 -3.55 5.68
N THR A 148 -16.63 -3.09 4.96
CA THR A 148 -16.72 -3.26 3.50
C THR A 148 -16.67 -1.93 2.76
N VAL A 149 -16.23 -2.01 1.50
CA VAL A 149 -16.08 -0.90 0.56
C VAL A 149 -16.51 -1.34 -0.83
N TRP A 150 -16.82 -0.39 -1.71
CA TRP A 150 -16.91 -0.69 -3.13
C TRP A 150 -15.61 -0.26 -3.81
N LEU A 151 -15.05 -1.12 -4.65
CA LEU A 151 -13.79 -0.88 -5.37
C LEU A 151 -13.92 -1.39 -6.80
N GLN A 152 -13.47 -0.58 -7.75
CA GLN A 152 -13.39 -0.95 -9.16
C GLN A 152 -12.09 -0.42 -9.77
N GLU A 153 -11.20 -1.33 -10.16
CA GLU A 153 -10.03 -0.97 -10.96
C GLU A 153 -10.48 -0.45 -12.33
N THR A 154 -9.74 0.54 -12.84
CA THR A 154 -10.00 1.19 -14.13
C THR A 154 -8.73 1.22 -14.95
N GLU A 155 -8.88 1.30 -16.27
CA GLU A 155 -7.74 1.42 -17.17
C GLU A 155 -6.94 2.71 -16.90
N GLU A 156 -7.63 3.83 -16.66
CA GLU A 156 -7.00 5.11 -16.30
C GLU A 156 -6.19 4.99 -15.01
N GLY A 157 -6.75 4.31 -14.00
CA GLY A 157 -6.06 4.02 -12.75
C GLY A 157 -4.84 3.13 -12.92
N TRP A 158 -4.94 2.07 -13.74
CA TRP A 158 -3.83 1.18 -14.06
C TRP A 158 -2.68 1.94 -14.75
N GLN A 159 -3.00 2.73 -15.78
CA GLN A 159 -2.02 3.54 -16.49
C GLN A 159 -1.38 4.60 -15.59
N TRP A 160 -2.18 5.24 -14.75
CA TRP A 160 -1.71 6.22 -13.77
C TRP A 160 -0.75 5.60 -12.76
N MET A 161 -1.13 4.47 -12.14
CA MET A 161 -0.29 3.76 -11.17
C MET A 161 1.03 3.30 -11.82
N THR A 162 0.98 2.80 -13.06
CA THR A 162 2.17 2.41 -13.81
C THR A 162 3.13 3.59 -14.02
N ARG A 163 2.61 4.77 -14.37
CA ARG A 163 3.43 6.00 -14.49
C ARG A 163 4.03 6.42 -13.16
N GLN A 164 3.23 6.42 -12.08
CA GLN A 164 3.73 6.75 -10.75
C GLN A 164 4.89 5.85 -10.34
N LEU A 165 4.78 4.54 -10.56
CA LEU A 165 5.84 3.57 -10.29
C LEU A 165 7.11 3.87 -11.10
N ALA A 166 6.98 4.19 -12.39
CA ALA A 166 8.12 4.48 -13.26
C ALA A 166 8.81 5.80 -12.88
N GLU A 167 8.05 6.85 -12.57
CA GLU A 167 8.57 8.19 -12.29
C GLU A 167 9.16 8.32 -10.88
N HIS A 168 8.68 7.51 -9.92
CA HIS A 168 9.03 7.66 -8.50
C HIS A 168 9.64 6.40 -7.87
N GLN A 169 10.15 5.47 -8.69
CA GLN A 169 10.70 4.18 -8.25
C GLN A 169 11.68 4.32 -7.06
N ASN A 170 12.65 5.24 -7.15
CA ASN A 170 13.66 5.41 -6.11
C ASN A 170 13.06 5.86 -4.77
N ALA A 171 12.05 6.73 -4.80
CA ALA A 171 11.37 7.18 -3.59
C ALA A 171 10.59 6.03 -2.95
N PHE A 172 9.89 5.23 -3.75
CA PHE A 172 9.18 4.05 -3.24
C PHE A 172 10.10 2.98 -2.67
N VAL A 173 11.27 2.75 -3.29
CA VAL A 173 12.29 1.84 -2.74
C VAL A 173 12.80 2.36 -1.39
N ALA A 174 13.11 3.65 -1.28
CA ALA A 174 13.58 4.25 -0.03
C ALA A 174 12.52 4.14 1.08
N LEU A 175 11.27 4.50 0.81
CA LEU A 175 10.17 4.40 1.78
C LEU A 175 9.89 2.94 2.18
N THR A 176 9.97 2.00 1.23
CA THR A 176 9.84 0.57 1.51
C THR A 176 10.96 0.09 2.44
N ALA A 177 12.20 0.51 2.20
CA ALA A 177 13.34 0.15 3.03
C ALA A 177 13.19 0.70 4.46
N GLU A 178 12.72 1.93 4.62
CA GLU A 178 12.43 2.51 5.95
C GLU A 178 11.30 1.77 6.67
N ALA A 179 10.21 1.45 5.97
CA ALA A 179 9.12 0.68 6.55
C ALA A 179 9.58 -0.73 6.97
N LEU A 180 10.46 -1.37 6.19
CA LEU A 180 11.05 -2.66 6.51
C LEU A 180 11.96 -2.57 7.75
N LYS A 181 12.80 -1.53 7.88
CA LYS A 181 13.62 -1.31 9.07
C LYS A 181 12.76 -1.16 10.33
N LEU A 182 11.69 -0.37 10.25
CA LEU A 182 10.74 -0.21 11.37
C LEU A 182 10.07 -1.53 11.73
N LEU A 183 9.68 -2.33 10.73
CA LEU A 183 9.10 -3.65 10.96
C LEU A 183 10.10 -4.57 11.65
N GLN A 184 11.34 -4.66 11.16
CA GLN A 184 12.41 -5.47 11.76
C GLN A 184 12.67 -5.09 13.23
N ALA A 185 12.71 -3.80 13.54
CA ALA A 185 12.90 -3.31 14.91
C ALA A 185 11.69 -3.61 15.82
N SER A 186 10.50 -3.81 15.25
CA SER A 186 9.26 -4.11 15.99
C SER A 186 9.01 -5.60 16.17
N LEU A 187 9.78 -6.46 15.49
CA LEU A 187 9.67 -7.91 15.62
C LEU A 187 10.43 -8.42 16.86
N PRO A 188 9.97 -9.51 17.50
CA PRO A 188 10.74 -10.20 18.51
C PRO A 188 12.13 -10.62 17.99
N PRO A 189 13.18 -10.64 18.83
CA PRO A 189 14.54 -11.00 18.41
C PRO A 189 14.66 -12.40 17.78
N ASP A 190 13.75 -13.31 18.12
CA ASP A 190 13.66 -14.69 17.65
C ASP A 190 12.67 -14.87 16.48
N SER A 191 12.10 -13.78 15.96
CA SER A 191 11.19 -13.81 14.81
C SER A 191 11.87 -14.39 13.58
N ARG A 192 11.20 -15.36 12.95
CA ARG A 192 11.61 -15.97 11.67
C ARG A 192 10.84 -15.41 10.47
N LEU A 193 10.01 -14.38 10.67
CA LEU A 193 9.17 -13.80 9.63
C LEU A 193 9.97 -13.06 8.56
N LEU A 194 11.16 -12.57 8.91
CA LEU A 194 12.08 -11.94 7.97
C LEU A 194 13.42 -12.68 8.03
N PRO A 195 14.10 -12.87 6.89
CA PRO A 195 15.48 -13.34 6.89
C PRO A 195 16.31 -12.38 7.74
N GLN A 196 17.08 -12.91 8.69
CA GLN A 196 18.01 -12.06 9.43
C GLN A 196 19.05 -11.49 8.45
N PRO A 197 19.41 -10.20 8.57
CA PRO A 197 20.49 -9.65 7.75
C PRO A 197 21.71 -10.54 7.93
N ARG A 198 22.25 -11.06 6.82
CA ARG A 198 23.51 -11.79 6.86
C ARG A 198 24.52 -10.84 7.49
N THR A 199 25.05 -11.19 8.65
CA THR A 199 26.24 -10.56 9.20
C THR A 199 27.30 -10.74 8.13
N GLU A 200 27.66 -9.66 7.42
CA GLU A 200 28.84 -9.67 6.58
C GLU A 200 29.99 -10.13 7.46
N GLN A 201 30.55 -11.30 7.15
CA GLN A 201 31.78 -11.74 7.79
C GLN A 201 32.86 -10.74 7.34
N PRO A 202 33.50 -9.99 8.26
CA PRO A 202 34.62 -9.15 7.91
C PRO A 202 35.81 -10.08 7.63
N GLY A 203 36.04 -10.42 6.36
CA GLY A 203 37.17 -11.27 6.02
C GLY A 203 37.05 -12.04 4.72
N VAL A 204 36.89 -11.35 3.59
CA VAL A 204 37.51 -11.82 2.34
C VAL A 204 38.30 -10.66 1.77
N THR A 205 39.56 -10.58 2.16
CA THR A 205 40.57 -9.81 1.44
C THR A 205 40.55 -10.26 -0.02
N THR A 206 40.05 -9.41 -0.91
CA THR A 206 40.23 -9.57 -2.35
C THR A 206 41.73 -9.48 -2.63
N GLY A 207 42.36 -10.64 -2.83
CA GLY A 207 43.72 -10.71 -3.33
C GLY A 207 43.81 -9.96 -4.64
N SER A 208 44.68 -8.95 -4.68
CA SER A 208 45.05 -8.22 -5.88
C SER A 208 45.45 -9.21 -6.97
N ALA A 209 44.68 -9.26 -8.05
CA ALA A 209 45.15 -9.88 -9.29
C ALA A 209 46.27 -8.98 -9.87
N PRO A 210 47.45 -9.52 -10.22
CA PRO A 210 48.46 -8.72 -10.89
C PRO A 210 47.97 -8.41 -12.32
N ALA A 211 48.01 -7.12 -12.68
CA ALA A 211 47.75 -6.66 -14.03
C ALA A 211 48.81 -7.22 -14.98
N SER A 212 48.41 -8.12 -15.88
CA SER A 212 49.25 -8.50 -17.02
C SER A 212 49.15 -7.41 -18.09
N VAL A 213 50.24 -6.68 -18.27
CA VAL A 213 50.46 -5.70 -19.34
C VAL A 213 50.54 -6.44 -20.68
N PRO A 214 49.86 -6.00 -21.75
CA PRO A 214 50.13 -6.50 -23.08
C PRO A 214 51.43 -5.89 -23.61
N VAL A 215 52.38 -6.75 -24.03
CA VAL A 215 53.59 -6.34 -24.75
C VAL A 215 53.23 -6.04 -26.21
N PRO A 216 53.76 -4.97 -26.84
CA PRO A 216 53.47 -4.67 -28.23
C PRO A 216 54.40 -5.40 -29.22
N VAL A 217 53.79 -5.84 -30.33
CA VAL A 217 54.24 -5.82 -31.74
C VAL A 217 55.42 -6.72 -32.17
N CYS A 218 55.13 -7.61 -33.14
CA CYS A 218 55.61 -7.56 -34.53
C CYS A 218 54.62 -8.33 -35.43
#